data_AF-A0A349IKX4-F1
#
_entry.id   AF-A0A349IKX4-F1
#
_cell.length_a   1.000
_cell.length_b   1.000
_cell.length_c   1.000
_cell.angle_alpha   90.00
_cell.angle_beta   90.00
_cell.angle_gamma   90.00
#
_symmetry.space_group_name_H-M   'P 1'
#
loop_
_entity.id
_entity.type
_entity.pdbx_description
1 polymer ?
#
loop_
_entity_poly.entity_id
_entity_poly.type
_entity_poly.pdbx_seq_one_letter_code
_entity_poly.pdbx_strand_id
1 'polypeptide(L)'
;MAKKWVYMFTEGNATMRELLGGKGANLAEMSNIGLPVPQGFTITTEACTQYYEDGRRINDEIMGQAMEGVKKMEELNGKKFGDLKNPLLVSVRSGARASMPGMMDTILNLGLNDEVVAAMIAGNPDPKFERFVYDSYRRFIQMFSDVVMEVGKKYFEQLIDKMKEEKGVKFDVELTAADLKELASQFKAEYKNQLGQDFPSDPVEQLKLAIEAVFRSWDNPRANVYRRDNDIPYSWGTA
;
A
#
# COMPACT_ATOMS: atom_id res chain seq x y z
N MET A 1 20.57 13.62 18.97
CA MET A 1 20.50 13.12 17.57
C MET A 1 19.03 12.83 17.29
N ALA A 2 18.52 13.24 16.13
CA ALA A 2 17.16 12.91 15.70
C ALA A 2 16.98 11.38 15.63
N LYS A 3 15.80 10.87 15.97
CA LYS A 3 15.55 9.42 16.03
C LYS A 3 15.36 8.90 14.61
N LYS A 4 15.95 7.75 14.28
CA LYS A 4 15.82 7.13 12.96
C LYS A 4 14.59 6.21 12.91
N TRP A 5 13.61 6.57 12.10
CA TRP A 5 12.33 5.90 11.96
C TRP A 5 12.22 5.05 10.68
N VAL A 6 13.07 5.32 9.69
CA VAL A 6 13.03 4.66 8.38
C VAL A 6 14.41 4.09 8.02
N TYR A 7 14.40 2.84 7.56
CA TYR A 7 15.60 2.11 7.15
C TYR A 7 15.42 1.60 5.73
N MET A 8 16.31 1.98 4.81
CA MET A 8 16.42 1.28 3.53
C MET A 8 16.75 -0.20 3.78
N PHE A 9 16.37 -1.09 2.86
CA PHE A 9 16.71 -2.52 3.02
C PHE A 9 18.23 -2.75 3.19
N THR A 10 19.07 -1.93 2.55
CA THR A 10 20.53 -1.96 2.68
C THR A 10 21.07 -1.47 4.04
N GLU A 11 20.23 -0.89 4.89
CA GLU A 11 20.60 -0.39 6.24
C GLU A 11 20.17 -1.33 7.36
N GLY A 12 19.42 -2.40 7.03
CA GLY A 12 18.94 -3.40 7.99
C GLY A 12 19.69 -4.73 7.88
N ASN A 13 19.30 -5.72 8.70
CA ASN A 13 19.69 -7.13 8.56
C ASN A 13 18.73 -8.03 9.38
N ALA A 14 18.92 -9.36 9.30
CA ALA A 14 18.07 -10.33 9.99
C ALA A 14 18.00 -10.16 11.53
N THR A 15 19.02 -9.59 12.17
CA THR A 15 19.05 -9.41 13.63
C THR A 15 18.19 -8.24 14.11
N MET A 16 17.83 -7.32 13.23
CA MET A 16 17.00 -6.14 13.53
C MET A 16 15.49 -6.45 13.51
N ARG A 17 15.11 -7.72 13.73
CA ARG A 17 13.72 -8.19 13.68
C ARG A 17 12.77 -7.45 14.61
N GLU A 18 13.26 -7.02 15.78
CA GLU A 18 12.46 -6.25 16.73
C GLU A 18 12.09 -4.87 16.17
N LEU A 19 13.02 -4.23 15.47
CA LEU A 19 12.87 -2.88 14.94
C LEU A 19 12.17 -2.86 13.57
N LEU A 20 12.51 -3.79 12.69
CA LEU A 20 12.05 -3.85 11.29
C LEU A 20 10.91 -4.84 11.05
N GLY A 21 10.51 -5.57 12.09
CA GLY A 21 9.62 -6.72 11.96
C GLY A 21 10.25 -7.89 11.20
N GLY A 22 9.52 -9.00 11.12
CA GLY A 22 10.00 -10.20 10.43
C GLY A 22 10.17 -10.01 8.92
N LYS A 23 9.26 -9.27 8.27
CA LYS A 23 9.34 -9.02 6.82
C LYS A 23 10.45 -8.03 6.47
N GLY A 24 10.54 -6.90 7.18
CA GLY A 24 11.56 -5.88 6.93
C GLY A 24 12.98 -6.41 7.17
N ALA A 25 13.19 -7.15 8.27
CA ALA A 25 14.49 -7.78 8.55
C ALA A 25 14.89 -8.82 7.49
N ASN A 26 13.95 -9.62 6.99
CA ASN A 26 14.22 -10.59 5.92
C ASN A 26 14.47 -9.91 4.56
N LEU A 27 13.73 -8.83 4.23
CA LEU A 27 13.99 -8.05 3.01
C LEU A 27 15.39 -7.44 3.05
N ALA A 28 15.79 -6.90 4.19
CA ALA A 28 17.12 -6.38 4.41
C ALA A 28 18.20 -7.47 4.26
N GLU A 29 18.01 -8.63 4.88
CA GLU A 29 18.92 -9.77 4.75
C GLU A 29 19.07 -10.22 3.31
N MET A 30 17.95 -10.41 2.60
CA MET A 30 17.94 -10.82 1.19
C MET A 30 18.65 -9.79 0.29
N SER A 31 18.46 -8.49 0.55
CA SER A 31 19.19 -7.42 -0.16
C SER A 31 20.69 -7.48 0.11
N ASN A 32 21.11 -7.71 1.35
CA ASN A 32 22.52 -7.76 1.74
C ASN A 32 23.26 -8.97 1.15
N ILE A 33 22.60 -10.12 0.99
CA ILE A 33 23.19 -11.31 0.35
C ILE A 33 23.10 -11.27 -1.19
N GLY A 34 22.61 -10.17 -1.78
CA GLY A 34 22.62 -9.94 -3.21
C GLY A 34 21.49 -10.63 -3.99
N LEU A 35 20.39 -11.03 -3.33
CA LEU A 35 19.20 -11.50 -4.05
C LEU A 35 18.52 -10.34 -4.79
N PRO A 36 17.83 -10.60 -5.91
CA PRO A 36 17.15 -9.59 -6.72
C PRO A 36 15.86 -9.10 -6.04
N VAL A 37 16.01 -8.41 -4.90
CA VAL A 37 14.91 -7.80 -4.15
C VAL A 37 14.62 -6.41 -4.74
N PRO A 38 13.37 -6.09 -5.11
CA PRO A 38 13.00 -4.72 -5.44
C PRO A 38 13.36 -3.76 -4.31
N GLN A 39 13.96 -2.61 -4.66
CA GLN A 39 14.44 -1.64 -3.68
C GLN A 39 13.28 -1.10 -2.84
N GLY A 40 13.55 -0.81 -1.56
CA GLY A 40 12.54 -0.39 -0.62
C GLY A 40 13.11 0.03 0.72
N PHE A 41 12.21 0.43 1.61
CA PHE A 41 12.51 0.77 2.98
C PHE A 41 11.47 0.19 3.94
N THR A 42 11.83 0.14 5.21
CA THR A 42 10.96 -0.27 6.31
C THR A 42 10.79 0.91 7.26
N ILE A 43 9.54 1.19 7.65
CA ILE A 43 9.23 2.11 8.73
C ILE A 43 9.20 1.28 10.02
N THR A 44 9.93 1.69 11.04
CA THR A 44 10.18 0.84 12.21
C THR A 44 8.92 0.55 13.04
N THR A 45 8.95 -0.55 13.80
CA THR A 45 7.92 -0.86 14.82
C THR A 45 7.81 0.23 15.87
N GLU A 46 8.90 0.92 16.19
CA GLU A 46 8.90 2.06 17.11
C GLU A 46 8.12 3.25 16.55
N ALA A 47 8.12 3.47 15.23
CA ALA A 47 7.31 4.51 14.61
C ALA A 47 5.81 4.20 14.74
N CYS A 48 5.43 2.92 14.73
CA CYS A 48 4.06 2.50 15.05
C CYS A 48 3.70 2.83 16.50
N THR A 49 4.59 2.57 17.45
CA THR A 49 4.38 2.98 18.86
C THR A 49 4.24 4.50 18.97
N GLN A 50 5.11 5.27 18.31
CA GLN A 50 5.05 6.74 18.31
C GLN A 50 3.74 7.24 17.70
N TYR A 51 3.25 6.62 16.62
CA TYR A 51 1.94 6.94 16.04
C TYR A 51 0.80 6.82 17.06
N TYR A 52 0.81 5.80 17.92
CA TYR A 52 -0.19 5.66 18.99
C TYR A 52 -0.02 6.70 20.10
N GLU A 53 1.22 7.01 20.49
CA GLU A 53 1.53 8.06 21.48
C GLU A 53 1.13 9.47 20.98
N ASP A 54 1.25 9.72 19.68
CA ASP A 54 0.87 10.97 19.01
C ASP A 54 -0.65 11.07 18.75
N GLY A 55 -1.46 10.21 19.39
CA GLY A 55 -2.91 10.23 19.25
C GLY A 55 -3.39 9.70 17.90
N ARG A 56 -2.73 8.67 17.37
CA ARG A 56 -3.05 8.00 16.09
C ARG A 56 -2.86 8.93 14.89
N ARG A 57 -1.76 9.67 14.88
CA ARG A 57 -1.38 10.57 13.77
C ARG A 57 0.09 10.36 13.45
N ILE A 58 0.43 10.28 12.17
CA ILE A 58 1.83 10.23 11.77
C ILE A 58 2.41 11.65 11.84
N ASN A 59 3.49 11.81 12.62
CA ASN A 59 4.14 13.11 12.76
C ASN A 59 5.03 13.44 11.55
N ASP A 60 5.40 14.71 11.45
CA ASP A 60 6.18 15.25 10.32
C ASP A 60 7.59 14.67 10.23
N GLU A 61 8.19 14.24 11.34
CA GLU A 61 9.52 13.63 11.35
C GLU A 61 9.49 12.24 10.69
N ILE A 62 8.53 11.39 11.06
CA ILE A 62 8.35 10.06 10.46
C ILE A 62 8.00 10.20 8.98
N MET A 63 7.04 11.09 8.65
CA MET A 63 6.64 11.30 7.26
C MET A 63 7.78 11.88 6.41
N GLY A 64 8.56 12.80 6.97
CA GLY A 64 9.75 13.35 6.31
C GLY A 64 10.78 12.27 5.98
N GLN A 65 11.11 11.40 6.93
CA GLN A 65 12.02 10.27 6.68
C GLN A 65 11.45 9.24 5.71
N ALA A 66 10.14 9.01 5.70
CA ALA A 66 9.50 8.14 4.71
C ALA A 66 9.67 8.72 3.29
N MET A 67 9.50 10.03 3.12
CA MET A 67 9.72 10.71 1.84
C MET A 67 11.20 10.75 1.44
N GLU A 68 12.15 10.83 2.38
CA GLU A 68 13.57 10.62 2.07
C GLU A 68 13.83 9.19 1.55
N GLY A 69 13.17 8.19 2.13
CA GLY A 69 13.17 6.81 1.64
C GLY A 69 12.61 6.69 0.21
N VAL A 70 11.48 7.36 -0.07
CA VAL A 70 10.90 7.45 -1.42
C VAL A 70 11.90 8.06 -2.39
N LYS A 71 12.52 9.20 -2.03
CA LYS A 71 13.51 9.86 -2.88
C LYS A 71 14.71 8.97 -3.20
N LYS A 72 15.22 8.22 -2.22
CA LYS A 72 16.28 7.22 -2.47
C LYS A 72 15.83 6.14 -3.44
N MET A 73 14.58 5.66 -3.34
CA MET A 73 14.03 4.73 -4.32
C MET A 73 13.91 5.36 -5.71
N GLU A 74 13.50 6.62 -5.82
CA GLU A 74 13.44 7.33 -7.09
C GLU A 74 14.81 7.37 -7.78
N GLU A 75 15.85 7.73 -7.03
CA GLU A 75 17.25 7.78 -7.50
C GLU A 75 17.73 6.41 -7.98
N LEU A 76 17.48 5.34 -7.21
CA LEU A 76 17.90 3.98 -7.55
C LEU A 76 17.18 3.41 -8.76
N ASN A 77 15.90 3.75 -8.96
CA ASN A 77 15.07 3.21 -10.05
C ASN A 77 15.07 4.10 -11.30
N GLY A 78 15.59 5.33 -11.23
CA GLY A 78 15.46 6.32 -12.30
C GLY A 78 14.00 6.69 -12.61
N LYS A 79 13.12 6.54 -11.64
CA LYS A 79 11.66 6.78 -11.71
C LYS A 79 11.26 7.83 -10.68
N LYS A 80 10.12 8.48 -10.85
CA LYS A 80 9.64 9.50 -9.90
C LYS A 80 8.24 9.20 -9.42
N PHE A 81 8.00 9.37 -8.12
CA PHE A 81 6.73 9.10 -7.46
C PHE A 81 5.72 10.17 -7.88
N GLY A 82 4.65 9.74 -8.56
CA GLY A 82 3.66 10.65 -9.16
C GLY A 82 4.06 11.27 -10.51
N ASP A 83 5.15 10.84 -11.13
CA ASP A 83 5.57 11.40 -12.42
C ASP A 83 4.71 10.94 -13.59
N LEU A 84 4.38 11.86 -14.49
CA LEU A 84 3.53 11.65 -15.66
C LEU A 84 4.31 11.16 -16.89
N LYS A 85 5.54 10.70 -16.70
CA LYS A 85 6.37 10.15 -17.78
C LYS A 85 6.99 8.81 -17.42
N ASN A 86 7.61 8.72 -16.25
CA ASN A 86 8.22 7.49 -15.75
C ASN A 86 7.86 7.27 -14.26
N PRO A 87 6.59 6.92 -13.97
CA PRO A 87 6.11 6.81 -12.60
C PRO A 87 6.82 5.70 -11.83
N LEU A 88 7.14 6.00 -10.57
CA LEU A 88 7.42 5.02 -9.52
C LEU A 88 6.09 4.64 -8.87
N LEU A 89 5.82 3.34 -8.79
CA LEU A 89 4.72 2.77 -8.01
C LEU A 89 5.29 1.92 -6.89
N VAL A 90 4.65 1.92 -5.74
CA VAL A 90 5.12 1.20 -4.56
C VAL A 90 4.07 0.23 -4.02
N SER A 91 4.52 -0.75 -3.25
CA SER A 91 3.65 -1.58 -2.43
C SER A 91 3.87 -1.27 -0.96
N VAL A 92 2.79 -1.16 -0.19
CA VAL A 92 2.84 -0.98 1.27
C VAL A 92 2.37 -2.28 1.91
N ARG A 93 3.19 -2.85 2.80
CA ARG A 93 2.96 -4.17 3.40
C ARG A 93 3.34 -4.13 4.88
N SER A 94 2.39 -4.44 5.74
CA SER A 94 2.64 -4.55 7.19
C SER A 94 3.53 -5.75 7.53
N GLY A 95 4.34 -5.62 8.57
CA GLY A 95 5.23 -6.67 9.07
C GLY A 95 5.54 -6.53 10.55
N ALA A 96 4.84 -7.27 11.40
CA ALA A 96 5.16 -7.34 12.83
C ALA A 96 6.40 -8.20 13.14
N ARG A 97 6.88 -8.12 14.39
CA ARG A 97 7.97 -8.96 14.92
C ARG A 97 7.62 -10.45 14.85
N ALA A 98 6.39 -10.79 15.21
CA ALA A 98 5.82 -12.13 15.08
C ALA A 98 5.05 -12.25 13.76
N SER A 99 5.00 -13.48 13.22
CA SER A 99 4.20 -13.75 12.03
C SER A 99 2.72 -13.76 12.40
N MET A 100 1.91 -12.97 11.68
CA MET A 100 0.45 -12.91 11.84
C MET A 100 -0.21 -13.15 10.47
N PRO A 101 -0.28 -14.40 9.99
CA PRO A 101 -0.81 -14.72 8.67
C PRO A 101 -2.31 -14.43 8.59
N GLY A 102 -2.73 -13.78 7.50
CA GLY A 102 -4.13 -13.39 7.26
C GLY A 102 -4.58 -12.12 8.02
N MET A 103 -3.72 -11.54 8.86
CA MET A 103 -4.06 -10.39 9.71
C MET A 103 -3.60 -9.05 9.14
N MET A 104 -2.65 -9.11 8.21
CA MET A 104 -1.83 -7.99 7.76
C MET A 104 -2.18 -7.57 6.34
N ASP A 105 -2.52 -6.31 6.18
CA ASP A 105 -2.96 -5.75 4.90
C ASP A 105 -1.80 -5.48 3.94
N THR A 106 -2.09 -5.53 2.64
CA THR A 106 -1.15 -5.23 1.56
C THR A 106 -1.84 -4.35 0.52
N ILE A 107 -1.21 -3.22 0.20
CA ILE A 107 -1.62 -2.32 -0.87
C ILE A 107 -0.56 -2.42 -1.97
N LEU A 108 -0.98 -2.73 -3.19
CA LEU A 108 -0.11 -2.71 -4.37
C LEU A 108 -0.47 -1.52 -5.26
N ASN A 109 0.47 -1.13 -6.12
CA ASN A 109 0.30 -0.07 -7.13
C ASN A 109 -0.02 1.31 -6.54
N LEU A 110 0.43 1.59 -5.32
CA LEU A 110 0.29 2.91 -4.71
C LEU A 110 1.10 3.93 -5.51
N GLY A 111 0.49 5.07 -5.80
CA GLY A 111 0.99 6.10 -6.71
C GLY A 111 0.20 6.19 -8.02
N LEU A 112 -0.73 5.25 -8.28
CA LEU A 112 -1.66 5.39 -9.40
C LEU A 112 -2.71 6.47 -9.10
N ASN A 113 -2.97 7.32 -10.08
CA ASN A 113 -4.09 8.25 -10.14
C ASN A 113 -4.51 8.42 -11.62
N ASP A 114 -5.54 9.21 -11.89
CA ASP A 114 -6.07 9.37 -13.25
C ASP A 114 -5.02 9.91 -14.25
N GLU A 115 -4.16 10.83 -13.81
CA GLU A 115 -3.12 11.44 -14.64
C GLU A 115 -1.98 10.46 -14.92
N VAL A 116 -1.51 9.75 -13.90
CA VAL A 116 -0.46 8.71 -14.00
C VAL A 116 -0.95 7.56 -14.89
N VAL A 117 -2.20 7.14 -14.75
CA VAL A 117 -2.81 6.12 -15.62
C VAL A 117 -2.84 6.57 -17.07
N ALA A 118 -3.32 7.79 -17.34
CA ALA A 118 -3.35 8.35 -18.68
C ALA A 118 -1.94 8.47 -19.29
N ALA A 119 -0.97 8.93 -18.49
CA ALA A 119 0.44 9.03 -18.88
C ALA A 119 1.07 7.68 -19.23
N MET A 120 0.84 6.65 -18.41
CA MET A 120 1.34 5.30 -18.67
C MET A 120 0.81 4.77 -20.01
N ILE A 121 -0.49 4.96 -20.27
CA ILE A 121 -1.14 4.50 -21.51
C ILE A 121 -0.64 5.28 -22.73
N ALA A 122 -0.46 6.60 -22.63
CA ALA A 122 -0.08 7.45 -23.76
C ALA A 122 1.25 7.02 -24.42
N GLY A 123 2.17 6.43 -23.66
CA GLY A 123 3.46 5.93 -24.15
C GLY A 123 3.43 4.52 -24.75
N ASN A 124 2.29 3.81 -24.73
CA ASN A 124 2.21 2.42 -25.16
C ASN A 124 0.93 2.14 -25.97
N PRO A 125 1.03 1.86 -27.28
CA PRO A 125 -0.13 1.66 -28.14
C PRO A 125 -0.78 0.27 -28.02
N ASP A 126 -0.23 -0.66 -27.23
CA ASP A 126 -0.80 -2.00 -27.07
C ASP A 126 -2.13 -1.95 -26.29
N PRO A 127 -3.27 -2.35 -26.88
CA PRO A 127 -4.56 -2.38 -26.19
C PRO A 127 -4.56 -3.27 -24.94
N LYS A 128 -3.72 -4.31 -24.90
CA LYS A 128 -3.56 -5.17 -23.71
C LYS A 128 -2.90 -4.41 -22.56
N PHE A 129 -2.01 -3.49 -22.88
CA PHE A 129 -1.36 -2.64 -21.88
C PHE A 129 -2.36 -1.65 -21.29
N GLU A 130 -3.22 -1.03 -22.09
CA GLU A 130 -4.30 -0.17 -21.60
C GLU A 130 -5.21 -0.93 -20.62
N ARG A 131 -5.64 -2.14 -21.00
CA ARG A 131 -6.41 -3.04 -20.12
C ARG A 131 -5.66 -3.32 -18.82
N PHE A 132 -4.37 -3.64 -18.88
CA PHE A 132 -3.54 -3.92 -17.71
C PHE A 132 -3.44 -2.73 -16.75
N VAL A 133 -3.28 -1.50 -17.28
CA VAL A 133 -3.19 -0.29 -16.44
C VAL A 133 -4.51 -0.04 -15.73
N TYR A 134 -5.65 -0.12 -16.43
CA TYR A 134 -6.97 0.04 -15.77
C TYR A 134 -7.30 -1.10 -14.81
N ASP A 135 -6.90 -2.36 -15.10
CA ASP A 135 -7.05 -3.47 -14.14
C ASP A 135 -6.22 -3.22 -12.88
N SER A 136 -4.99 -2.72 -13.05
CA SER A 136 -4.11 -2.35 -11.93
C SER A 136 -4.69 -1.21 -11.11
N TYR A 137 -5.29 -0.22 -11.77
CA TYR A 137 -5.88 0.95 -11.12
C TYR A 137 -7.15 0.62 -10.35
N ARG A 138 -8.10 -0.12 -10.94
CA ARG A 138 -9.29 -0.56 -10.19
C ARG A 138 -8.92 -1.45 -9.00
N ARG A 139 -7.90 -2.31 -9.15
CA ARG A 139 -7.39 -3.13 -8.04
C ARG A 139 -6.76 -2.27 -6.96
N PHE A 140 -5.98 -1.26 -7.34
CA PHE A 140 -5.42 -0.30 -6.39
C PHE A 140 -6.51 0.40 -5.60
N ILE A 141 -7.51 0.98 -6.27
CA ILE A 141 -8.62 1.68 -5.62
C ILE A 141 -9.31 0.73 -4.63
N GLN A 142 -9.62 -0.50 -5.05
CA GLN A 142 -10.25 -1.49 -4.17
C GLN A 142 -9.37 -1.84 -2.95
N MET A 143 -8.08 -2.17 -3.17
CA MET A 143 -7.17 -2.54 -2.08
C MET A 143 -6.92 -1.37 -1.12
N PHE A 144 -6.68 -0.18 -1.65
CA PHE A 144 -6.51 1.03 -0.85
C PHE A 144 -7.76 1.32 -0.02
N SER A 145 -8.93 1.27 -0.65
CA SER A 145 -10.21 1.51 0.01
C SER A 145 -10.50 0.49 1.10
N ASP A 146 -10.30 -0.80 0.84
CA ASP A 146 -10.49 -1.89 1.82
C ASP A 146 -9.66 -1.64 3.09
N VAL A 147 -8.39 -1.29 2.91
CA VAL A 147 -7.44 -1.08 4.01
C VAL A 147 -7.68 0.24 4.73
N VAL A 148 -7.97 1.32 4.01
CA VAL A 148 -8.18 2.66 4.60
C VAL A 148 -9.56 2.79 5.24
N MET A 149 -10.61 2.17 4.67
CA MET A 149 -11.98 2.25 5.18
C MET A 149 -12.27 1.23 6.30
N GLU A 150 -11.54 0.11 6.37
CA GLU A 150 -11.78 -0.99 7.33
C GLU A 150 -13.17 -1.63 7.23
N VAL A 151 -13.90 -1.43 6.14
CA VAL A 151 -15.28 -1.97 5.94
C VAL A 151 -15.33 -3.23 5.08
N GLY A 152 -14.19 -3.69 4.54
CA GLY A 152 -14.12 -4.88 3.69
C GLY A 152 -14.36 -4.60 2.20
N LYS A 153 -14.05 -5.60 1.37
CA LYS A 153 -14.14 -5.53 -0.11
C LYS A 153 -15.55 -5.65 -0.68
N LYS A 154 -16.56 -5.96 0.15
CA LYS A 154 -17.90 -6.37 -0.28
C LYS A 154 -18.54 -5.38 -1.26
N TYR A 155 -18.45 -4.08 -0.99
CA TYR A 155 -19.04 -3.03 -1.84
C TYR A 155 -18.44 -3.02 -3.25
N PHE A 156 -17.13 -3.23 -3.35
CA PHE A 156 -16.41 -3.28 -4.63
C PHE A 156 -16.68 -4.59 -5.40
N GLU A 157 -16.81 -5.71 -4.68
CA GLU A 157 -17.18 -7.01 -5.30
C GLU A 157 -18.59 -6.96 -5.90
N GLN A 158 -19.54 -6.27 -5.25
CA GLN A 158 -20.89 -6.09 -5.79
C GLN A 158 -20.89 -5.26 -7.08
N LEU A 159 -20.04 -4.23 -7.16
CA LEU A 159 -19.92 -3.39 -8.36
C LEU A 159 -19.33 -4.16 -9.55
N ILE A 160 -18.29 -4.98 -9.33
CA ILE A 160 -17.71 -5.79 -10.43
C ILE A 160 -18.66 -6.91 -10.86
N ASP A 161 -19.37 -7.55 -9.93
CA ASP A 161 -20.36 -8.58 -10.27
C ASP A 161 -21.50 -8.00 -11.10
N LYS A 162 -22.02 -6.83 -10.71
CA LYS A 162 -23.02 -6.11 -11.49
C LYS A 162 -22.54 -5.78 -12.91
N MET A 163 -21.31 -5.27 -13.04
CA MET A 163 -20.74 -4.97 -14.36
C MET A 163 -20.60 -6.24 -15.22
N LYS A 164 -20.16 -7.36 -14.64
CA LYS A 164 -20.06 -8.63 -15.36
C LYS A 164 -21.43 -9.11 -15.86
N GLU A 165 -22.46 -9.01 -15.03
CA GLU A 165 -23.84 -9.33 -15.40
C GLU A 165 -24.34 -8.44 -16.56
N GLU A 166 -24.13 -7.13 -16.48
CA GLU A 166 -24.52 -6.16 -17.52
C GLU A 166 -23.80 -6.40 -18.85
N LYS A 167 -22.54 -6.84 -18.81
CA LYS A 167 -21.73 -7.15 -19.99
C LYS A 167 -21.90 -8.60 -20.48
N GLY A 168 -22.65 -9.43 -19.75
CA GLY A 168 -22.87 -10.84 -20.09
C GLY A 168 -21.61 -11.71 -20.02
N VAL A 169 -20.65 -11.36 -19.17
CA VAL A 169 -19.39 -12.11 -18.99
C VAL A 169 -19.36 -12.80 -17.63
N LYS A 170 -18.51 -13.82 -17.47
CA LYS A 170 -18.44 -14.60 -16.23
C LYS A 170 -17.21 -14.26 -15.39
N PHE A 171 -16.10 -13.91 -16.04
CA PHE A 171 -14.81 -13.71 -15.41
C PHE A 171 -14.30 -12.28 -15.62
N ASP A 172 -13.63 -11.72 -14.60
CA ASP A 172 -12.97 -10.41 -14.68
C ASP A 172 -12.01 -10.28 -15.87
N VAL A 173 -11.39 -11.40 -16.29
CA VAL A 173 -10.45 -11.43 -17.41
C VAL A 173 -11.11 -11.07 -18.74
N GLU A 174 -12.42 -11.23 -18.84
CA GLU A 174 -13.23 -10.96 -20.03
C GLU A 174 -13.64 -9.47 -20.13
N LEU A 175 -13.50 -8.69 -19.04
CA LEU A 175 -13.76 -7.25 -19.06
C LEU A 175 -12.71 -6.51 -19.90
N THR A 176 -13.19 -5.58 -20.72
CA THR A 176 -12.36 -4.75 -21.61
C THR A 176 -11.71 -3.60 -20.85
N ALA A 177 -10.75 -2.90 -21.49
CA ALA A 177 -10.15 -1.70 -20.91
C ALA A 177 -11.19 -0.60 -20.61
N ALA A 178 -12.18 -0.43 -21.49
CA ALA A 178 -13.25 0.54 -21.31
C ALA A 178 -14.13 0.20 -20.09
N ASP A 179 -14.46 -1.08 -19.92
CA ASP A 179 -15.23 -1.55 -18.76
C ASP A 179 -14.43 -1.33 -17.46
N LEU A 180 -13.14 -1.65 -17.45
CA LEU A 180 -12.28 -1.47 -16.27
C LEU A 180 -12.07 0.01 -15.92
N LYS A 181 -12.04 0.91 -16.93
CA LYS A 181 -12.01 2.36 -16.72
C LYS A 181 -13.31 2.86 -16.08
N GLU A 182 -14.44 2.37 -16.55
CA GLU A 182 -15.74 2.66 -15.95
C GLU A 182 -15.80 2.14 -14.50
N LEU A 183 -15.33 0.92 -14.26
CA LEU A 183 -15.29 0.31 -12.95
C LEU A 183 -14.40 1.08 -11.96
N ALA A 184 -13.24 1.55 -12.41
CA ALA A 184 -12.37 2.42 -11.62
C ALA A 184 -13.10 3.71 -11.19
N SER A 185 -13.92 4.29 -12.07
CA SER A 185 -14.73 5.47 -11.75
C SER A 185 -15.82 5.15 -10.73
N GLN A 186 -16.52 4.00 -10.88
CA GLN A 186 -17.51 3.53 -9.92
C GLN A 186 -16.89 3.23 -8.55
N PHE A 187 -15.67 2.66 -8.50
CA PHE A 187 -14.98 2.38 -7.25
C PHE A 187 -14.58 3.67 -6.51
N LYS A 188 -14.10 4.70 -7.22
CA LYS A 188 -13.83 6.02 -6.60
C LYS A 188 -15.12 6.66 -6.07
N ALA A 189 -16.24 6.51 -6.79
CA ALA A 189 -17.53 7.00 -6.32
C ALA A 189 -17.99 6.26 -5.05
N GLU A 190 -17.76 4.95 -4.96
CA GLU A 190 -18.06 4.16 -3.76
C GLU A 190 -17.18 4.57 -2.58
N TYR A 191 -15.88 4.79 -2.79
CA TYR A 191 -14.99 5.34 -1.76
C TYR A 191 -15.54 6.67 -1.21
N LYS A 192 -15.96 7.58 -2.12
CA LYS A 192 -16.58 8.86 -1.73
C LYS A 192 -17.89 8.69 -0.99
N ASN A 193 -18.74 7.76 -1.41
CA ASN A 193 -20.01 7.46 -0.75
C ASN A 193 -19.79 6.98 0.70
N GLN A 194 -18.74 6.19 0.93
CA GLN A 194 -18.46 5.60 2.24
C GLN A 194 -17.71 6.55 3.19
N LEU A 195 -16.78 7.36 2.69
CA LEU A 195 -15.96 8.25 3.52
C LEU A 195 -16.31 9.74 3.42
N GLY A 196 -17.20 10.13 2.49
CA GLY A 196 -17.56 11.53 2.25
C GLY A 196 -16.46 12.36 1.57
N GLN A 197 -15.36 11.75 1.15
CA GLN A 197 -14.20 12.42 0.55
C GLN A 197 -13.78 11.74 -0.75
N ASP A 198 -13.23 12.51 -1.69
CA ASP A 198 -12.75 11.98 -2.96
C ASP A 198 -11.55 11.03 -2.74
N PHE A 199 -11.40 10.05 -3.64
CA PHE A 199 -10.26 9.15 -3.62
C PHE A 199 -8.96 9.96 -3.83
N PRO A 200 -7.94 9.82 -2.97
CA PRO A 200 -6.76 10.68 -2.98
C PRO A 200 -5.99 10.53 -4.29
N SER A 201 -5.82 11.62 -5.02
CA SER A 201 -5.04 11.64 -6.27
C SER A 201 -3.55 11.91 -6.03
N ASP A 202 -3.19 12.59 -4.95
CA ASP A 202 -1.80 12.86 -4.58
C ASP A 202 -1.13 11.57 -4.05
N PRO A 203 -0.07 11.06 -4.70
CA PRO A 203 0.68 9.89 -4.24
C PRO A 203 1.25 10.04 -2.83
N VAL A 204 1.62 11.26 -2.41
CA VAL A 204 2.16 11.51 -1.07
C VAL A 204 1.05 11.34 -0.01
N GLU A 205 -0.13 11.87 -0.29
CA GLU A 205 -1.32 11.65 0.55
C GLU A 205 -1.71 10.16 0.59
N GLN A 206 -1.70 9.47 -0.56
CA GLN A 206 -1.92 8.02 -0.61
C GLN A 206 -0.94 7.28 0.30
N LEU A 207 0.36 7.61 0.23
CA LEU A 207 1.38 6.98 1.06
C LEU A 207 1.14 7.23 2.54
N LYS A 208 0.83 8.47 2.92
CA LYS A 208 0.52 8.84 4.30
C LYS A 208 -0.65 8.02 4.84
N LEU A 209 -1.76 7.99 4.12
CA LEU A 209 -2.97 7.25 4.50
C LEU A 209 -2.71 5.73 4.58
N ALA A 210 -1.89 5.19 3.68
CA ALA A 210 -1.51 3.79 3.70
C ALA A 210 -0.66 3.43 4.93
N ILE A 211 0.28 4.28 5.32
CA ILE A 211 1.10 4.07 6.54
C ILE A 211 0.21 4.13 7.78
N GLU A 212 -0.64 5.16 7.89
CA GLU A 212 -1.56 5.29 9.03
C GLU A 212 -2.54 4.11 9.11
N ALA A 213 -3.04 3.62 7.97
CA ALA A 213 -3.91 2.45 7.93
C ALA A 213 -3.18 1.17 8.36
N VAL A 214 -1.92 0.97 7.94
CA VAL A 214 -1.09 -0.15 8.42
C VAL A 214 -0.89 -0.07 9.94
N PHE A 215 -0.54 1.09 10.48
CA PHE A 215 -0.38 1.24 11.93
C PHE A 215 -1.69 1.02 12.67
N ARG A 216 -2.80 1.61 12.19
CA ARG A 216 -4.13 1.40 12.76
C ARG A 216 -4.57 -0.07 12.72
N SER A 217 -4.19 -0.82 11.68
CA SER A 217 -4.48 -2.25 11.57
C SER A 217 -3.87 -3.07 12.71
N TRP A 218 -2.85 -2.56 13.40
CA TRP A 218 -2.31 -3.18 14.59
C TRP A 218 -3.37 -3.22 15.71
N ASP A 219 -4.22 -2.21 15.87
CA ASP A 219 -5.26 -2.18 16.92
C ASP A 219 -6.65 -2.61 16.43
N ASN A 220 -6.74 -3.24 15.26
CA ASN A 220 -8.04 -3.73 14.80
C ASN A 220 -8.53 -4.91 15.69
N PRO A 221 -9.85 -5.13 15.81
CA PRO A 221 -10.39 -6.18 16.70
C PRO A 221 -9.85 -7.58 16.40
N ARG A 222 -9.66 -7.90 15.11
CA ARG A 222 -9.11 -9.19 14.67
C ARG A 222 -7.67 -9.38 15.17
N ALA A 223 -6.80 -8.38 15.06
CA ALA A 223 -5.40 -8.43 15.50
C ALA A 223 -5.31 -8.49 17.02
N ASN A 224 -6.16 -7.76 17.74
CA ASN A 224 -6.25 -7.84 19.20
C ASN A 224 -6.58 -9.27 19.69
N VAL A 225 -7.57 -9.93 19.07
CA VAL A 225 -7.91 -11.33 19.39
C VAL A 225 -6.74 -12.25 19.05
N TYR A 226 -6.20 -12.16 17.84
CA TYR A 226 -5.08 -13.00 17.42
C TYR A 226 -3.87 -12.87 18.35
N ARG A 227 -3.52 -11.64 18.74
CA ARG A 227 -2.40 -11.39 19.65
C ARG A 227 -2.61 -12.02 21.01
N ARG A 228 -3.80 -11.90 21.59
CA ARG A 228 -4.13 -12.53 22.86
C ARG A 228 -4.03 -14.05 22.79
N ASP A 229 -4.50 -14.63 21.69
CA ASP A 229 -4.53 -16.09 21.51
C ASP A 229 -3.13 -16.67 21.19
N ASN A 230 -2.16 -15.84 20.81
CA ASN A 230 -0.79 -16.24 20.45
C ASN A 230 0.29 -15.58 21.34
N ASP A 231 -0.09 -15.00 22.47
CA ASP A 231 0.82 -14.33 23.43
C ASP A 231 1.73 -13.27 22.79
N ILE A 232 1.22 -12.50 21.82
CA ILE A 232 1.95 -11.42 21.15
C ILE A 232 1.65 -10.10 21.89
N PRO A 233 2.63 -9.43 22.51
CA PRO A 233 2.42 -8.17 23.22
C PRO A 233 1.94 -7.04 22.30
N TYR A 234 0.96 -6.27 22.76
CA TYR A 234 0.46 -5.08 22.06
C TYR A 234 1.57 -4.05 21.84
N SER A 235 2.51 -3.92 22.78
CA SER A 235 3.61 -2.95 22.72
C SER A 235 4.65 -3.20 21.63
N TRP A 236 4.59 -4.34 20.92
CA TRP A 236 5.55 -4.67 19.88
C TRP A 236 5.37 -3.88 18.59
N GLY A 237 4.16 -3.37 18.33
CA GLY A 237 3.82 -2.64 17.12
C GLY A 237 3.98 -3.47 15.83
N THR A 238 3.77 -2.80 14.70
CA THR A 238 4.09 -3.32 13.36
C THR A 238 5.01 -2.38 12.63
N ALA A 239 5.88 -2.93 11.79
CA ALA A 239 6.56 -2.18 10.74
C ALA A 239 5.70 -2.12 9.47
#